data_AF-A0A7S0TLH8-F1
#
_entry.id   AF-A0A7S0TLH8-F1
#
_cell.length_a   1.000
_cell.length_b   1.000
_cell.length_c   1.000
_cell.angle_alpha   90.00
_cell.angle_beta   90.00
_cell.angle_gamma   90.00
#
_symmetry.space_group_name_H-M   'P 1'
#
loop_
_entity.id
_entity.type
_entity.pdbx_description
1 polymer ?
#
loop_
_entity_poly.entity_id
_entity_poly.type
_entity_poly.pdbx_seq_one_letter_code
_entity_poly.pdbx_strand_id
1 'polypeptide(L)'
;QLRMASHRFLRCSILLLVLVCASCAIETGKSGGDRKLGVLSKKKAAIKKYIEEKGLTVKDAPAAIIFYESLSMAFMVGTLSLFLVIKPTRNGLLVPLKSMLGSDRPDNEGGFLGGIVQGASEKFTHLQLRAKDKFSGISKCLGIDALALATAYAECACFRILIKPVLVPLKLYIVWKAILAWKGRDRK
;
A
#
# COMPACT_ATOMS: atom_id res chain seq x y z
N GLN A 1 -0.24 -33.25 -1.80
CA GLN A 1 -0.78 -32.14 -2.63
C GLN A 1 -0.46 -30.74 -2.10
N LEU A 2 -0.36 -30.49 -0.77
CA LEU A 2 -0.02 -29.16 -0.22
C LEU A 2 1.37 -28.59 -0.61
N ARG A 3 2.41 -29.41 -0.80
CA ARG A 3 3.76 -28.91 -1.17
C ARG A 3 3.84 -28.31 -2.57
N MET A 4 3.05 -28.80 -3.54
CA MET A 4 3.03 -28.24 -4.89
C MET A 4 2.30 -26.89 -4.97
N ALA A 5 1.34 -26.65 -4.08
CA ALA A 5 0.68 -25.36 -3.96
C ALA A 5 1.66 -24.27 -3.47
N SER A 6 2.58 -24.60 -2.56
CA SER A 6 3.53 -23.65 -1.98
C SER A 6 4.52 -23.07 -3.01
N HIS A 7 5.06 -23.89 -3.92
CA HIS A 7 6.02 -23.40 -4.93
C HIS A 7 5.36 -22.56 -6.02
N ARG A 8 4.13 -22.92 -6.42
CA ARG A 8 3.35 -22.10 -7.35
C ARG A 8 2.97 -20.80 -6.69
N PHE A 9 2.51 -20.83 -5.44
CA PHE A 9 2.20 -19.62 -4.67
C PHE A 9 3.40 -18.68 -4.58
N LEU A 10 4.60 -19.19 -4.23
CA LEU A 10 5.81 -18.36 -4.11
C LEU A 10 6.20 -17.69 -5.44
N ARG A 11 6.20 -18.43 -6.55
CA ARG A 11 6.50 -17.88 -7.89
C ARG A 11 5.48 -16.82 -8.30
N CYS A 12 4.24 -17.04 -7.94
CA CYS A 12 3.13 -16.14 -8.22
C CYS A 12 3.14 -14.89 -7.34
N SER A 13 3.55 -15.00 -6.07
CA SER A 13 3.79 -13.87 -5.18
C SER A 13 4.93 -13.00 -5.70
N ILE A 14 6.01 -13.60 -6.21
CA ILE A 14 7.14 -12.88 -6.82
C ILE A 14 6.69 -12.15 -8.09
N LEU A 15 5.94 -12.79 -8.98
CA LEU A 15 5.39 -12.16 -10.19
C LEU A 15 4.41 -11.03 -9.86
N LEU A 16 3.55 -11.21 -8.85
CA LEU A 16 2.68 -10.14 -8.33
C LEU A 16 3.50 -8.97 -7.78
N LEU A 17 4.58 -9.24 -7.06
CA LEU A 17 5.50 -8.22 -6.55
C LEU A 17 6.13 -7.41 -7.70
N VAL A 18 6.59 -8.07 -8.75
CA VAL A 18 7.18 -7.43 -9.94
C VAL A 18 6.14 -6.59 -10.69
N LEU A 19 4.91 -7.09 -10.86
CA LEU A 19 3.85 -6.39 -11.59
C LEU A 19 3.28 -5.20 -10.79
N VAL A 20 3.22 -5.32 -9.47
CA VAL A 20 2.87 -4.21 -8.56
C VAL A 20 3.98 -3.16 -8.57
N CYS A 21 5.27 -3.56 -8.51
CA CYS A 21 6.40 -2.65 -8.68
C CYS A 21 6.34 -1.89 -10.02
N ALA A 22 6.08 -2.59 -11.12
CA ALA A 22 5.95 -1.98 -12.43
C ALA A 22 4.77 -1.01 -12.50
N SER A 23 3.63 -1.35 -11.91
CA SER A 23 2.44 -0.49 -11.87
C SER A 23 2.63 0.75 -11.00
N CYS A 24 3.32 0.63 -9.86
CA CYS A 24 3.65 1.76 -9.00
C CYS A 24 4.68 2.70 -9.63
N ALA A 25 5.66 2.17 -10.37
CA ALA A 25 6.63 2.98 -11.12
C ALA A 25 5.98 3.79 -12.25
N ILE A 26 4.93 3.25 -12.89
CA ILE A 26 4.18 3.95 -13.94
C ILE A 26 3.34 5.11 -13.37
N GLU A 27 2.80 4.98 -12.15
CA GLU A 27 2.03 6.05 -11.51
C GLU A 27 2.91 7.19 -10.95
N THR A 28 4.09 6.88 -10.40
CA THR A 28 5.03 7.91 -9.93
C THR A 28 5.66 8.69 -11.08
N GLY A 29 5.81 8.08 -12.26
CA GLY A 29 6.34 8.75 -13.46
C GLY A 29 5.42 9.83 -14.06
N LYS A 30 4.12 9.87 -13.72
CA LYS A 30 3.18 10.86 -14.25
C LYS A 30 2.90 12.05 -13.32
N SER A 31 3.38 12.02 -12.07
CA SER A 31 3.23 13.14 -11.15
C SER A 31 4.37 14.17 -11.29
N GLY A 32 4.78 14.46 -12.53
CA GLY A 32 5.69 15.54 -12.90
C GLY A 32 4.96 16.88 -12.94
N GLY A 33 4.63 17.40 -11.76
CA GLY A 33 4.10 18.76 -11.58
C GLY A 33 5.22 19.73 -11.23
N ASP A 34 5.71 20.44 -12.24
CA ASP A 34 6.85 21.37 -12.26
C ASP A 34 6.61 22.68 -11.48
N ARG A 35 6.24 22.62 -10.20
CA ARG A 35 6.03 23.82 -9.37
C ARG A 35 6.70 23.73 -8.00
N LYS A 36 7.71 24.62 -7.80
CA LYS A 36 8.33 25.11 -6.54
C LYS A 36 9.72 24.56 -6.16
N LEU A 37 10.73 24.76 -7.01
CA LEU A 37 12.15 24.56 -6.66
C LEU A 37 12.67 25.45 -5.50
N GLY A 38 12.08 26.63 -5.28
CA GLY A 38 12.53 27.56 -4.21
C GLY A 38 12.10 27.19 -2.78
N VAL A 39 10.97 26.50 -2.61
CA VAL A 39 10.48 26.05 -1.28
C VAL A 39 11.15 24.74 -0.85
N LEU A 40 11.63 23.96 -1.81
CA LEU A 40 12.32 22.69 -1.59
C LEU A 40 13.72 22.88 -0.97
N SER A 41 14.46 23.96 -1.24
CA SER A 41 15.80 24.13 -0.67
C SER A 41 15.76 24.37 0.85
N LYS A 42 14.87 25.25 1.32
CA LYS A 42 14.66 25.50 2.76
C LYS A 42 14.17 24.25 3.49
N LYS A 43 13.27 23.48 2.86
CA LYS A 43 12.80 22.19 3.41
C LYS A 43 13.90 21.13 3.43
N LYS A 44 14.77 21.06 2.42
CA LYS A 44 15.92 20.13 2.40
C LYS A 44 16.88 20.38 3.55
N ALA A 45 17.18 21.65 3.86
CA ALA A 45 18.05 21.98 4.99
C ALA A 45 17.43 21.58 6.35
N ALA A 46 16.13 21.85 6.55
CA ALA A 46 15.41 21.44 7.75
C ALA A 46 15.33 19.92 7.90
N ILE A 47 15.07 19.20 6.80
CA ILE A 47 15.03 17.73 6.77
C ILE A 47 16.41 17.16 7.08
N LYS A 48 17.48 17.72 6.50
CA LYS A 48 18.85 17.29 6.77
C LYS A 48 19.19 17.45 8.25
N LYS A 49 18.90 18.62 8.84
CA LYS A 49 19.13 18.88 10.26
C LYS A 49 18.34 17.91 11.15
N TYR A 50 17.07 17.66 10.83
CA TYR A 50 16.23 16.70 11.57
C TYR A 50 16.77 15.26 11.49
N ILE A 51 17.23 14.83 10.31
CA ILE A 51 17.83 13.50 10.10
C ILE A 51 19.10 13.36 10.94
N GLU A 52 19.97 14.38 10.92
CA GLU A 52 21.20 14.42 11.71
C GLU A 52 20.91 14.42 13.22
N GLU A 53 19.93 15.20 13.69
CA GLU A 53 19.46 15.21 15.08
C GLU A 53 18.92 13.85 15.54
N LYS A 54 18.37 13.05 14.62
CA LYS A 54 17.89 11.68 14.90
C LYS A 54 18.96 10.60 14.76
N GLY A 55 20.23 10.98 14.59
CA GLY A 55 21.37 10.07 14.49
C GLY A 55 21.51 9.33 13.16
N LEU A 56 20.74 9.76 12.15
CA LEU A 56 20.82 9.25 10.80
C LEU A 56 21.79 10.11 9.97
N THR A 57 22.58 9.48 9.11
CA THR A 57 23.45 10.17 8.18
C THR A 57 22.75 10.21 6.81
N VAL A 58 23.03 11.23 5.99
CA VAL A 58 22.50 11.30 4.61
C VAL A 58 22.85 10.04 3.79
N LYS A 59 23.97 9.38 4.11
CA LYS A 59 24.39 8.09 3.51
C LYS A 59 23.41 6.94 3.78
N ASP A 60 22.61 7.02 4.83
CA ASP A 60 21.63 5.98 5.22
C ASP A 60 20.29 6.14 4.46
N ALA A 61 20.08 7.26 3.77
CA ALA A 61 18.83 7.56 3.08
C ALA A 61 18.45 6.53 1.99
N PRO A 62 19.37 6.04 1.15
CA PRO A 62 19.03 5.02 0.15
C PRO A 62 18.54 3.71 0.79
N ALA A 63 19.21 3.26 1.86
CA ALA A 63 18.81 2.07 2.60
C ALA A 63 17.42 2.26 3.23
N ALA A 64 17.15 3.44 3.81
CA ALA A 64 15.84 3.79 4.37
C ALA A 64 14.72 3.70 3.34
N ILE A 65 14.96 4.21 2.12
CA ILE A 65 14.00 4.17 1.02
C ILE A 65 13.72 2.72 0.62
N ILE A 66 14.77 1.90 0.45
CA ILE A 66 14.63 0.48 0.09
C ILE A 66 13.82 -0.27 1.16
N PHE A 67 14.12 -0.05 2.44
CA PHE A 67 13.37 -0.65 3.56
C PHE A 67 11.90 -0.18 3.60
N TYR A 68 11.66 1.11 3.35
CA TYR A 68 10.31 1.65 3.33
C TYR A 68 9.46 1.03 2.21
N GLU A 69 10.03 0.94 1.00
CA GLU A 69 9.34 0.34 -0.14
C GLU A 69 9.13 -1.16 0.04
N SER A 70 10.12 -1.89 0.54
CA SER A 70 9.98 -3.34 0.79
C SER A 70 8.92 -3.63 1.86
N LEU A 71 8.87 -2.85 2.93
CA LEU A 71 7.82 -2.95 3.96
C LEU A 71 6.44 -2.62 3.38
N SER A 72 6.37 -1.67 2.45
CA SER A 72 5.13 -1.30 1.76
C SER A 72 4.63 -2.43 0.85
N MET A 73 5.53 -3.07 0.11
CA MET A 73 5.22 -4.23 -0.72
C MET A 73 4.81 -5.44 0.13
N ALA A 74 5.54 -5.74 1.20
CA ALA A 74 5.21 -6.82 2.12
C ALA A 74 3.80 -6.62 2.71
N PHE A 75 3.48 -5.39 3.15
CA PHE A 75 2.15 -5.06 3.64
C PHE A 75 1.08 -5.27 2.57
N MET A 76 1.30 -4.78 1.34
CA MET A 76 0.34 -4.91 0.25
C MET A 76 0.10 -6.37 -0.15
N VAL A 77 1.16 -7.17 -0.28
CA VAL A 77 1.05 -8.60 -0.59
C VAL A 77 0.39 -9.35 0.55
N GLY A 78 0.73 -9.01 1.80
CA GLY A 78 0.11 -9.58 3.00
C GLY A 78 -1.38 -9.30 3.08
N THR A 79 -1.79 -8.03 2.91
CA THR A 79 -3.21 -7.68 2.91
C THR A 79 -3.96 -8.31 1.74
N LEU A 80 -3.39 -8.30 0.53
CA LEU A 80 -4.01 -8.95 -0.62
C LEU A 80 -4.20 -10.46 -0.39
N SER A 81 -3.17 -11.12 0.15
CA SER A 81 -3.24 -12.55 0.48
C SER A 81 -4.32 -12.81 1.54
N LEU A 82 -4.42 -11.95 2.55
CA LEU A 82 -5.46 -12.03 3.57
C LEU A 82 -6.87 -11.92 2.95
N PHE A 83 -7.09 -10.96 2.05
CA PHE A 83 -8.37 -10.79 1.35
C PHE A 83 -8.72 -11.98 0.44
N LEU A 84 -7.72 -12.61 -0.19
CA LEU A 84 -7.94 -13.83 -0.98
C LEU A 84 -8.33 -15.02 -0.10
N VAL A 85 -7.76 -15.14 1.11
CA VAL A 85 -8.05 -16.25 2.04
C VAL A 85 -9.42 -16.08 2.71
N ILE A 86 -9.76 -14.86 3.15
CA ILE A 86 -11.05 -14.56 3.81
C ILE A 86 -12.24 -14.70 2.85
N LYS A 87 -11.97 -14.83 1.55
CA LYS A 87 -12.89 -14.68 0.42
C LYS A 87 -13.48 -13.26 0.39
N PRO A 88 -13.32 -12.52 -0.71
CA PRO A 88 -13.88 -11.18 -0.79
C PRO A 88 -15.39 -11.25 -0.55
N THR A 89 -15.87 -10.47 0.40
CA THR A 89 -17.30 -10.37 0.68
C THR A 89 -18.00 -9.91 -0.60
N ARG A 90 -19.08 -10.61 -1.01
CA ARG A 90 -19.89 -10.20 -2.19
C ARG A 90 -20.32 -8.73 -2.14
N ASN A 91 -20.45 -8.18 -0.93
CA ASN A 91 -20.86 -6.80 -0.67
C ASN A 91 -19.68 -5.88 -0.28
N GLY A 92 -18.44 -6.36 -0.30
CA GLY A 92 -17.25 -5.58 0.04
C GLY A 92 -17.02 -5.36 1.54
N LEU A 93 -15.76 -5.19 1.94
CA LEU A 93 -15.37 -4.74 3.30
C LEU A 93 -15.94 -3.34 3.65
N LEU A 94 -16.41 -2.59 2.65
CA LEU A 94 -16.94 -1.24 2.78
C LEU A 94 -18.34 -1.21 3.42
N VAL A 95 -19.18 -2.23 3.21
CA VAL A 95 -20.54 -2.28 3.79
C VAL A 95 -20.53 -2.36 5.32
N PRO A 96 -19.80 -3.30 5.96
CA PRO A 96 -19.71 -3.32 7.41
C PRO A 96 -19.05 -2.04 7.94
N LEU A 97 -18.04 -1.49 7.25
CA LEU A 97 -17.44 -0.22 7.63
C LEU A 97 -18.45 0.93 7.62
N LYS A 98 -19.24 1.05 6.55
CA LYS A 98 -20.27 2.10 6.42
C LYS A 98 -21.30 2.00 7.55
N SER A 99 -21.70 0.77 7.90
CA SER A 99 -22.64 0.51 9.01
C SER A 99 -22.04 0.86 10.38
N MET A 100 -20.76 0.52 10.62
CA MET A 100 -20.07 0.81 11.88
C MET A 100 -19.78 2.30 12.06
N LEU A 101 -19.53 3.02 10.97
CA LEU A 101 -19.27 4.46 10.99
C LEU A 101 -20.56 5.29 11.05
N GLY A 102 -21.74 4.67 11.06
CA GLY A 102 -23.02 5.37 11.12
C GLY A 102 -23.28 6.26 9.90
N SER A 103 -22.62 5.99 8.78
CA SER A 103 -22.72 6.77 7.53
C SER A 103 -24.06 6.62 6.81
N ASP A 104 -25.00 5.82 7.33
CA ASP A 104 -26.38 5.78 6.84
C ASP A 104 -27.25 6.89 7.46
N ARG A 105 -26.71 7.71 8.38
CA ARG A 105 -27.38 8.91 8.88
C ARG A 105 -27.07 10.12 7.98
N PRO A 106 -28.09 10.75 7.36
CA PRO A 106 -27.92 11.88 6.44
C PRO A 106 -27.31 13.13 7.10
N ASP A 107 -27.30 13.17 8.43
CA ASP A 107 -26.83 14.25 9.29
C ASP A 107 -25.30 14.20 9.55
N ASN A 108 -24.59 13.16 9.07
CA ASN A 108 -23.15 12.93 9.34
C ASN A 108 -22.23 13.03 8.11
N GLU A 109 -22.72 13.59 6.99
CA GLU A 109 -21.97 13.71 5.72
C GLU A 109 -20.69 14.58 5.82
N GLY A 110 -20.50 15.35 6.91
CA GLY A 110 -19.34 16.21 7.12
C GLY A 110 -18.13 15.60 7.83
N GLY A 111 -18.21 14.36 8.32
CA GLY A 111 -17.13 13.73 9.08
C GLY A 111 -15.90 13.38 8.22
N PHE A 112 -14.69 13.66 8.71
CA PHE A 112 -13.42 13.32 8.03
C PHE A 112 -13.37 11.85 7.56
N LEU A 113 -13.89 10.92 8.36
CA LEU A 113 -13.95 9.50 8.01
C LEU A 113 -15.04 9.19 6.97
N GLY A 114 -16.17 9.90 6.99
CA GLY A 114 -17.26 9.74 6.01
C GLY A 114 -16.81 10.07 4.59
N GLY A 115 -16.10 11.19 4.42
CA GLY A 115 -15.52 11.57 3.12
C GLY A 115 -14.47 10.58 2.60
N ILE A 116 -13.68 9.96 3.49
CA ILE A 116 -12.72 8.91 3.11
C ILE A 116 -13.44 7.65 2.64
N VAL A 117 -14.50 7.23 3.33
CA VAL A 117 -15.29 6.03 2.99
C VAL A 117 -16.03 6.22 1.67
N GLN A 118 -16.65 7.38 1.46
CA GLN A 118 -17.33 7.71 0.19
C GLN A 118 -16.34 7.72 -0.98
N GLY A 119 -15.21 8.40 -0.83
CA GLY A 119 -14.16 8.41 -1.85
C GLY A 119 -13.53 7.03 -2.10
N ALA A 120 -13.51 6.14 -1.11
CA ALA A 120 -13.09 4.75 -1.28
C ALA A 120 -14.14 3.92 -2.04
N SER A 121 -15.43 4.17 -1.81
CA SER A 121 -16.53 3.50 -2.51
C SER A 121 -16.58 3.85 -4.00
N GLU A 122 -16.45 5.12 -4.35
CA GLU A 122 -16.41 5.56 -5.77
C GLU A 122 -15.20 4.96 -6.51
N LYS A 123 -14.05 4.89 -5.82
CA LYS A 123 -12.83 4.30 -6.38
C LYS A 123 -12.92 2.78 -6.51
N PHE A 124 -13.71 2.11 -5.68
CA PHE A 124 -13.82 0.65 -5.69
C PHE A 124 -14.30 0.13 -7.05
N THR A 125 -15.38 0.68 -7.59
CA THR A 125 -15.94 0.26 -8.89
C THR A 125 -14.95 0.50 -10.03
N HIS A 126 -14.31 1.68 -10.04
CA HIS A 126 -13.29 2.00 -11.05
C HIS A 126 -12.05 1.09 -10.95
N LEU A 127 -11.61 0.77 -9.74
CA LEU A 127 -10.48 -0.12 -9.49
C LEU A 127 -10.82 -1.55 -9.89
N GLN A 128 -12.01 -2.04 -9.57
CA GLN A 128 -12.45 -3.40 -9.95
C GLN A 128 -12.47 -3.58 -11.47
N LEU A 129 -12.99 -2.59 -12.22
CA LEU A 129 -12.99 -2.61 -13.68
C LEU A 129 -11.57 -2.62 -14.26
N ARG A 130 -10.71 -1.70 -13.83
CA ARG A 130 -9.30 -1.65 -14.29
C ARG A 130 -8.51 -2.91 -13.91
N ALA A 131 -8.80 -3.45 -12.73
CA ALA A 131 -8.16 -4.65 -12.22
C ALA A 131 -8.56 -5.87 -13.08
N LYS A 132 -9.84 -6.00 -13.46
CA LYS A 132 -10.32 -7.12 -14.28
C LYS A 132 -9.53 -7.26 -15.58
N ASP A 133 -9.30 -6.17 -16.28
CA ASP A 133 -8.57 -6.18 -17.56
C ASP A 133 -7.09 -6.56 -17.36
N LYS A 134 -6.44 -5.95 -16.37
CA LYS A 134 -5.02 -6.20 -16.06
C LYS A 134 -4.75 -7.57 -15.47
N PHE A 135 -5.65 -8.09 -14.65
CA PHE A 135 -5.49 -9.37 -13.97
C PHE A 135 -5.98 -10.55 -14.80
N SER A 136 -6.58 -10.36 -15.97
CA SER A 136 -7.03 -11.46 -16.83
C SER A 136 -5.90 -12.44 -17.18
N GLY A 137 -4.70 -11.93 -17.52
CA GLY A 137 -3.53 -12.77 -17.79
C GLY A 137 -2.99 -13.44 -16.53
N ILE A 138 -2.92 -12.71 -15.43
CA ILE A 138 -2.43 -13.20 -14.14
C ILE A 138 -3.37 -14.30 -13.61
N SER A 139 -4.68 -14.08 -13.64
CA SER A 139 -5.73 -15.03 -13.26
C SER A 139 -5.55 -16.38 -13.97
N LYS A 140 -5.33 -16.37 -15.29
CA LYS A 140 -5.07 -17.60 -16.07
C LYS A 140 -3.82 -18.34 -15.59
N CYS A 141 -2.73 -17.62 -15.29
CA CYS A 141 -1.51 -18.21 -14.76
C CYS A 141 -1.68 -18.78 -13.34
N LEU A 142 -2.53 -18.15 -12.52
CA LEU A 142 -2.77 -18.55 -11.14
C LEU A 142 -3.85 -19.63 -10.97
N GLY A 143 -4.72 -19.82 -11.96
CA GLY A 143 -5.92 -20.64 -11.83
C GLY A 143 -6.92 -20.07 -10.81
N ILE A 144 -6.90 -18.75 -10.60
CA ILE A 144 -7.80 -18.04 -9.68
C ILE A 144 -8.82 -17.27 -10.52
N ASP A 145 -10.08 -17.23 -10.11
CA ASP A 145 -11.10 -16.43 -10.78
C ASP A 145 -10.67 -14.94 -10.85
N ALA A 146 -10.66 -14.38 -12.07
CA ALA A 146 -10.26 -13.00 -12.32
C ALA A 146 -11.15 -12.01 -11.57
N LEU A 147 -12.45 -12.32 -11.42
CA LEU A 147 -13.38 -11.47 -10.69
C LEU A 147 -13.06 -11.45 -9.19
N ALA A 148 -12.78 -12.62 -8.60
CA ALA A 148 -12.36 -12.73 -7.21
C ALA A 148 -11.05 -11.97 -6.95
N LEU A 149 -10.06 -12.11 -7.84
CA LEU A 149 -8.78 -11.42 -7.74
C LEU A 149 -8.93 -9.89 -7.87
N ALA A 150 -9.74 -9.42 -8.83
CA ALA A 150 -10.01 -8.00 -9.01
C ALA A 150 -10.75 -7.40 -7.81
N THR A 151 -11.69 -8.14 -7.22
CA THR A 151 -12.44 -7.72 -6.03
C THR A 151 -11.54 -7.65 -4.81
N ALA A 152 -10.73 -8.69 -4.55
CA ALA A 152 -9.75 -8.69 -3.47
C ALA A 152 -8.72 -7.55 -3.61
N TYR A 153 -8.29 -7.25 -4.84
CA TYR A 153 -7.40 -6.11 -5.10
C TYR A 153 -8.08 -4.77 -4.78
N ALA A 154 -9.34 -4.60 -5.20
CA ALA A 154 -10.11 -3.38 -4.92
C ALA A 154 -10.35 -3.20 -3.41
N GLU A 155 -10.74 -4.26 -2.69
CA GLU A 155 -10.89 -4.23 -1.23
C GLU A 155 -9.57 -3.89 -0.53
N CYS A 156 -8.47 -4.51 -0.98
CA CYS A 156 -7.13 -4.23 -0.47
C CYS A 156 -6.73 -2.77 -0.69
N ALA A 157 -7.05 -2.19 -1.85
CA ALA A 157 -6.76 -0.80 -2.16
C ALA A 157 -7.57 0.17 -1.28
N CYS A 158 -8.87 -0.10 -1.09
CA CYS A 158 -9.73 0.69 -0.20
C CYS A 158 -9.27 0.59 1.25
N PHE A 159 -8.97 -0.61 1.74
CA PHE A 159 -8.40 -0.82 3.08
C PHE A 159 -7.10 -0.05 3.27
N ARG A 160 -6.23 -0.05 2.26
CA ARG A 160 -4.98 0.71 2.28
C ARG A 160 -5.21 2.22 2.40
N ILE A 161 -6.22 2.76 1.72
CA ILE A 161 -6.60 4.19 1.84
C ILE A 161 -7.03 4.51 3.27
N LEU A 162 -7.87 3.65 3.86
CA LEU A 162 -8.39 3.80 5.22
C LEU A 162 -7.28 3.76 6.27
N ILE A 163 -6.36 2.81 6.15
CA ILE A 163 -5.26 2.66 7.13
C ILE A 163 -4.07 3.60 6.86
N LYS A 164 -3.99 4.25 5.69
CA LYS A 164 -2.86 5.10 5.29
C LYS A 164 -2.47 6.15 6.34
N PRO A 165 -3.41 6.89 6.98
CA PRO A 165 -3.06 7.90 7.99
C PRO A 165 -2.28 7.33 9.18
N VAL A 166 -2.55 6.07 9.55
CA VAL A 166 -1.86 5.36 10.64
C VAL A 166 -0.62 4.64 10.13
N LEU A 167 -0.70 4.06 8.93
CA LEU A 167 0.35 3.22 8.37
C LEU A 167 1.59 4.03 7.98
N VAL A 168 1.45 5.26 7.50
CA VAL A 168 2.59 6.12 7.12
C VAL A 168 3.53 6.42 8.30
N PRO A 169 3.06 7.01 9.43
CA PRO A 169 3.95 7.29 10.56
C PRO A 169 4.52 6.01 11.16
N LEU A 170 3.73 4.93 11.23
CA LEU A 170 4.18 3.63 11.73
C LEU A 170 5.32 3.05 10.87
N LYS A 171 5.18 3.07 9.54
CA LYS A 171 6.23 2.62 8.62
C LYS A 171 7.51 3.42 8.79
N LEU A 172 7.41 4.75 8.88
CA LEU A 172 8.57 5.62 9.09
C LEU A 172 9.27 5.30 10.41
N TYR A 173 8.50 5.05 11.48
CA TYR A 173 9.05 4.66 12.78
C TYR A 173 9.77 3.31 12.72
N ILE A 174 9.16 2.30 12.08
CA ILE A 174 9.77 0.97 11.92
C ILE A 174 11.07 1.07 11.12
N VAL A 175 11.07 1.79 10.00
CA VAL A 175 12.26 2.01 9.17
C VAL A 175 13.36 2.71 9.96
N TRP A 176 13.03 3.76 10.71
CA TRP A 176 14.00 4.46 11.55
C TRP A 176 14.62 3.53 12.60
N LYS A 177 13.80 2.76 13.32
CA LYS A 177 14.29 1.78 14.31
C LYS A 177 15.14 0.69 13.68
N ALA A 178 14.77 0.19 12.51
CA ALA A 178 15.53 -0.83 11.78
C ALA A 178 16.93 -0.33 11.39
N ILE A 179 17.04 0.91 10.89
CA ILE A 179 18.34 1.49 10.51
C ILE A 179 19.22 1.72 11.74
N LEU A 180 18.65 2.22 12.84
CA LEU A 180 19.41 2.38 14.09
C LEU A 180 19.92 1.04 14.63
N ALA A 181 19.11 -0.01 14.56
CA ALA A 181 19.51 -1.35 14.96
C ALA A 181 20.62 -1.92 14.06
N TRP A 182 20.55 -1.67 12.74
CA TRP A 182 21.60 -2.06 11.80
C TRP A 182 22.93 -1.37 12.16
N LYS A 183 22.93 -0.04 12.30
CA LYS A 183 24.16 0.71 12.64
C LYS A 183 24.75 0.33 14.00
N GLY A 184 23.91 -0.09 14.94
CA GLY A 184 24.37 -0.59 16.25
C GLY A 184 25.10 -1.93 16.16
N ARG A 185 24.83 -2.73 15.13
CA ARG A 185 25.52 -4.00 14.86
C ARG A 185 26.91 -3.77 14.26
N ASP A 186 27.06 -2.80 13.35
CA ASP A 186 28.35 -2.52 12.68
C ASP A 186 29.42 -1.90 13.60
N ARG A 187 29.05 -1.49 14.83
CA ARG A 187 29.99 -0.96 15.83
C ARG A 187 30.51 -2.00 16.83
N LYS A 188 30.00 -3.23 16.78
CA LYS A 188 30.44 -4.35 17.61
C LYS A 188 31.30 -5.28 16.78
#